data_AF-A0AA40CP96-F1
#
_entry.id   AF-A0AA40CP96-F1
#
_cell.length_a   1.000
_cell.length_b   1.000
_cell.length_c   1.000
_cell.angle_alpha   90.00
_cell.angle_beta   90.00
_cell.angle_gamma   90.00
#
_symmetry.space_group_name_H-M   'P 1'
#
loop_
_entity.id
_entity.type
_entity.pdbx_description
1 polymer ?
#
loop_
_entity_poly.entity_id
_entity_poly.type
_entity_poly.pdbx_seq_one_letter_code
_entity_poly.pdbx_strand_id
1 'polypeptide(L)'
;MTHSLVCCEWNGGVARCPPNLGCEVGVPNGGAPKSSEPSTPATQPLPTVPRPAPIHSTTGRPKPRNTMAERLTISLPGRSLVIDASPLRASSFAPFGDVVENPQPTLHPSSAAATIANSPSPLPFNPVSANQGSAIKYQHVTRFIDLYAQAPSSTPSTAVASMFVCASRTLLPDPSSSSSSSEIFPVTVLERHPYTTQTFIPLSASPAKRYLVIVAPSLPPSEQDRNLPVPASPCTNSPHVKNHKLPGRGLPDLRGLRAFIATSEQAVTYAAGTWHAPMAALGEPGTALDFVVVQFANGVPVEDCQEVFLDGSVVGEEGVVPGEGAVLVVVPKGNGGRGAKL
;
A
#
# COMPACT_ATOMS: atom_id res chain seq x y z
N MET A 1 -16.04 -26.48 15.58
CA MET A 1 -14.84 -26.71 14.74
C MET A 1 -14.46 -25.37 14.15
N THR A 2 -13.59 -24.67 14.86
CA THR A 2 -13.12 -23.31 14.61
C THR A 2 -11.93 -23.36 13.67
N HIS A 3 -12.03 -22.76 12.49
CA HIS A 3 -10.87 -22.51 11.63
C HIS A 3 -10.28 -21.16 12.04
N SER A 4 -9.09 -21.19 12.61
CA SER A 4 -8.26 -20.03 12.92
C SER A 4 -7.65 -19.49 11.63
N LEU A 5 -7.87 -18.21 11.32
CA LEU A 5 -7.22 -17.51 10.22
C LEU A 5 -5.81 -17.09 10.66
N VAL A 6 -4.80 -17.76 10.10
CA VAL A 6 -3.39 -17.46 10.32
C VAL A 6 -3.05 -16.11 9.69
N CYS A 7 -2.51 -15.20 10.51
CA CYS A 7 -1.88 -13.95 10.11
C CYS A 7 -0.85 -14.19 9.00
N CYS A 8 -0.95 -13.44 7.90
CA CYS A 8 0.12 -13.37 6.91
C CYS A 8 1.34 -12.66 7.55
N GLU A 9 2.35 -13.43 7.93
CA GLU A 9 3.71 -12.91 8.08
C GLU A 9 4.26 -12.57 6.69
N TRP A 10 4.58 -11.30 6.51
CA TRP A 10 5.22 -10.77 5.31
C TRP A 10 6.73 -11.04 5.42
N ASN A 11 7.21 -12.11 4.77
CA ASN A 11 8.63 -12.44 4.72
C ASN A 11 9.17 -12.14 3.31
N GLY A 12 9.81 -10.97 3.18
CA GLY A 12 10.85 -10.70 2.18
C GLY A 12 10.59 -11.21 0.76
N GLY A 13 9.71 -10.53 0.04
CA GLY A 13 9.81 -10.32 -1.41
C GLY A 13 10.11 -11.51 -2.32
N VAL A 14 9.36 -12.63 -2.27
CA VAL A 14 9.02 -13.46 -3.44
C VAL A 14 7.75 -14.27 -3.13
N ALA A 15 6.66 -14.10 -3.88
CA ALA A 15 5.51 -15.01 -3.81
C ALA A 15 5.87 -16.37 -4.44
N ARG A 16 5.93 -17.44 -3.62
CA ARG A 16 5.97 -18.83 -4.13
C ARG A 16 4.66 -19.53 -3.78
N CYS A 17 3.93 -19.97 -4.80
CA CYS A 17 2.79 -20.88 -4.62
C CYS A 17 3.29 -22.25 -4.12
N PRO A 18 2.61 -22.87 -3.13
CA PRO A 18 2.85 -24.28 -2.81
C PRO A 18 2.34 -25.18 -3.96
N PRO A 19 3.07 -26.24 -4.35
CA PRO A 19 2.57 -27.23 -5.29
C PRO A 19 1.61 -28.19 -4.56
N ASN A 20 0.53 -28.56 -5.24
CA ASN A 20 -0.45 -29.60 -4.88
C ASN A 20 -1.45 -29.27 -3.76
N LEU A 21 -2.61 -28.75 -4.17
CA LEU A 21 -3.90 -29.16 -3.62
C LEU A 21 -4.79 -29.53 -4.81
N GLY A 22 -5.04 -30.83 -4.96
CA GLY A 22 -5.97 -31.35 -5.96
C GLY A 22 -7.39 -30.91 -5.63
N CYS A 23 -8.05 -30.27 -6.59
CA CYS A 23 -9.48 -29.99 -6.50
C CYS A 23 -10.25 -31.23 -6.96
N GLU A 24 -10.86 -31.96 -6.03
CA GLU A 24 -12.02 -32.80 -6.33
C GLU A 24 -13.24 -31.89 -6.52
N VAL A 25 -13.80 -31.89 -7.73
CA VAL A 25 -15.05 -31.19 -8.05
C VAL A 25 -16.20 -32.16 -7.79
N GLY A 26 -17.00 -31.90 -6.76
CA GLY A 26 -18.26 -32.59 -6.53
C GLY A 26 -19.32 -32.15 -7.52
N VAL A 27 -19.89 -33.12 -8.26
CA VAL A 27 -21.03 -32.94 -9.17
C VAL A 27 -22.34 -33.25 -8.43
N PRO A 28 -23.40 -32.42 -8.52
CA PRO A 28 -24.73 -32.81 -8.10
C PRO A 28 -25.49 -33.56 -9.21
N ASN A 29 -26.21 -34.61 -8.82
CA ASN A 29 -27.04 -35.46 -9.66
C ASN A 29 -28.26 -34.73 -10.28
N GLY A 30 -28.57 -35.06 -11.53
CA GLY A 30 -29.95 -35.12 -12.01
C GLY A 30 -30.19 -34.68 -13.47
N GLY A 31 -30.37 -35.65 -14.38
CA GLY A 31 -31.13 -35.47 -15.63
C GLY A 31 -30.39 -35.85 -16.93
N ALA A 32 -30.59 -37.08 -17.41
CA ALA A 32 -30.20 -37.53 -18.75
C ALA A 32 -31.23 -37.08 -19.82
N PRO A 33 -30.92 -37.02 -21.14
CA PRO A 33 -30.80 -38.26 -21.94
C PRO A 33 -29.75 -38.29 -23.08
N LYS A 34 -29.23 -39.51 -23.30
CA LYS A 34 -28.74 -40.20 -24.52
C LYS A 34 -28.23 -39.40 -25.75
N SER A 35 -26.98 -39.65 -26.17
CA SER A 35 -26.67 -40.26 -27.49
C SER A 35 -25.16 -40.52 -27.75
N SER A 36 -24.91 -41.71 -28.32
CA SER A 36 -23.78 -42.17 -29.17
C SER A 36 -22.31 -42.07 -28.71
N GLU A 37 -21.72 -43.24 -28.44
CA GLU A 37 -20.28 -43.51 -28.53
C GLU A 37 -19.78 -43.46 -29.99
N PRO A 38 -18.46 -43.22 -30.18
CA PRO A 38 -17.67 -44.27 -30.82
C PRO A 38 -16.29 -44.53 -30.17
N SER A 39 -15.95 -45.81 -30.21
CA SER A 39 -14.69 -46.54 -30.01
C SER A 39 -13.34 -45.79 -29.98
N THR A 40 -12.56 -46.09 -28.95
CA THR A 40 -11.11 -45.86 -28.77
C THR A 40 -10.23 -46.84 -29.56
N PRO A 41 -9.06 -46.41 -30.06
CA PRO A 41 -7.91 -47.28 -30.23
C PRO A 41 -6.88 -47.06 -29.11
N ALA A 42 -6.31 -48.17 -28.62
CA ALA A 42 -5.21 -48.22 -27.66
C ALA A 42 -3.85 -47.83 -28.28
N THR A 43 -2.80 -47.75 -27.44
CA THR A 43 -1.32 -47.68 -27.69
C THR A 43 -0.73 -46.30 -27.29
N GLN A 44 0.33 -46.08 -26.49
CA GLN A 44 1.41 -46.85 -25.83
C GLN A 44 2.02 -45.99 -24.69
N PRO A 45 2.75 -46.55 -23.69
CA PRO A 45 3.43 -45.75 -22.66
C PRO A 45 4.76 -45.13 -23.14
N LEU A 46 5.02 -43.89 -22.70
CA LEU A 46 6.25 -43.11 -22.97
C LEU A 46 7.49 -43.73 -22.27
N PRO A 47 8.69 -43.61 -22.87
CA PRO A 47 9.93 -44.16 -22.30
C PRO A 47 10.45 -43.36 -21.10
N THR A 48 10.95 -44.07 -20.10
CA THR A 48 11.58 -43.54 -18.89
C THR A 48 13.01 -43.06 -19.18
N VAL A 49 13.32 -41.81 -18.79
CA VAL A 49 14.67 -41.24 -18.83
C VAL A 49 15.45 -41.66 -17.57
N PRO A 50 16.70 -42.14 -17.67
CA PRO A 50 17.46 -42.54 -16.49
C PRO A 50 18.01 -41.34 -15.70
N ARG A 51 17.96 -41.46 -14.37
CA ARG A 51 18.50 -40.51 -13.40
C ARG A 51 20.04 -40.49 -13.43
N PRO A 52 20.73 -39.33 -13.40
CA PRO A 52 22.18 -39.31 -13.30
C PRO A 52 22.68 -39.66 -11.88
N ALA A 53 23.81 -40.35 -11.82
CA ALA A 53 24.49 -40.78 -10.60
C ALA A 53 25.06 -39.59 -9.78
N PRO A 54 25.29 -39.74 -8.46
CA PRO A 54 25.74 -38.66 -7.61
C PRO A 54 27.23 -38.38 -7.81
N ILE A 55 27.57 -37.12 -8.08
CA ILE A 55 28.95 -36.63 -8.09
C ILE A 55 29.36 -36.29 -6.66
N HIS A 56 30.33 -37.01 -6.11
CA HIS A 56 31.02 -36.63 -4.88
C HIS A 56 31.89 -35.39 -5.14
N SER A 57 31.61 -34.29 -4.43
CA SER A 57 32.46 -33.10 -4.40
C SER A 57 32.86 -32.80 -2.96
N THR A 58 34.07 -33.22 -2.61
CA THR A 58 34.82 -32.85 -1.40
C THR A 58 35.41 -31.44 -1.56
N THR A 59 34.72 -30.42 -1.07
CA THR A 59 35.32 -29.16 -0.58
C THR A 59 34.37 -28.51 0.40
N GLY A 60 34.81 -28.27 1.64
CA GLY A 60 34.03 -27.58 2.67
C GLY A 60 33.66 -26.17 2.25
N ARG A 61 32.39 -25.97 1.89
CA ARG A 61 31.81 -24.63 1.69
C ARG A 61 31.57 -24.03 3.08
N PRO A 62 32.11 -22.85 3.42
CA PRO A 62 31.71 -22.19 4.65
C PRO A 62 30.21 -21.96 4.60
N LYS A 63 29.49 -22.40 5.65
CA LYS A 63 28.04 -22.17 5.78
C LYS A 63 27.78 -20.67 5.57
N PRO A 64 26.81 -20.27 4.74
CA PRO A 64 26.42 -18.87 4.69
C PRO A 64 25.99 -18.48 6.10
N ARG A 65 26.66 -17.47 6.67
CA ARG A 65 26.13 -16.76 7.84
C ARG A 65 24.81 -16.17 7.37
N ASN A 66 23.69 -16.73 7.82
CA ASN A 66 22.41 -16.02 7.85
C ASN A 66 22.58 -14.85 8.83
N THR A 67 23.18 -13.75 8.37
CA THR A 67 22.91 -12.46 8.96
C THR A 67 21.49 -12.13 8.54
N MET A 68 20.51 -12.43 9.42
CA MET A 68 19.21 -11.77 9.34
C MET A 68 19.53 -10.28 9.18
N ALA A 69 19.06 -9.65 8.10
CA ALA A 69 19.21 -8.22 7.93
C ALA A 69 18.70 -7.56 9.23
N GLU A 70 19.54 -6.75 9.86
CA GLU A 70 19.24 -6.17 11.15
C GLU A 70 17.98 -5.32 11.02
N ARG A 71 16.91 -5.76 11.68
CA ARG A 71 15.60 -5.11 11.65
C ARG A 71 15.74 -3.75 12.33
N LEU A 72 15.56 -2.66 11.58
CA LEU A 72 15.60 -1.31 12.14
C LEU A 72 14.38 -1.09 13.02
N THR A 73 14.64 -0.73 14.28
CA THR A 73 13.60 -0.53 15.29
C THR A 73 13.76 0.85 15.93
N ILE A 74 12.62 1.52 16.14
CA ILE A 74 12.53 2.82 16.81
C ILE A 74 11.73 2.62 18.10
N SER A 75 12.34 2.96 19.24
CA SER A 75 11.69 2.91 20.54
C SER A 75 11.40 4.32 21.06
N LEU A 76 10.23 4.51 21.68
CA LEU A 76 9.86 5.74 22.38
C LEU A 76 9.93 5.51 23.90
N PRO A 77 11.08 5.76 24.55
CA PRO A 77 11.22 5.50 25.97
C PRO A 77 10.31 6.42 26.79
N GLY A 78 9.49 5.83 27.67
CA GLY A 78 8.78 6.55 28.72
C GLY A 78 7.45 7.23 28.35
N ARG A 79 7.08 7.33 27.06
CA ARG A 79 5.80 7.92 26.63
C ARG A 79 5.30 7.37 25.30
N SER A 80 4.06 6.87 25.29
CA SER A 80 3.33 6.57 24.07
C SER A 80 2.96 7.85 23.32
N LEU A 81 3.01 7.81 21.99
CA LEU A 81 2.57 8.88 21.11
C LEU A 81 1.13 8.60 20.68
N VAL A 82 0.24 9.56 20.91
CA VAL A 82 -1.17 9.47 20.49
C VAL A 82 -1.46 10.64 19.56
N ILE A 83 -1.98 10.36 18.36
CA ILE A 83 -2.39 11.39 17.38
C ILE A 83 -3.82 11.14 16.87
N ASP A 84 -4.53 12.20 16.55
CA ASP A 84 -5.86 12.10 15.96
C ASP A 84 -5.79 11.96 14.42
N ALA A 85 -6.60 11.06 13.88
CA ALA A 85 -6.83 11.00 12.43
C ALA A 85 -7.81 12.10 12.00
N SER A 86 -7.43 12.86 10.97
CA SER A 86 -8.26 13.93 10.39
C SER A 86 -8.75 13.56 8.99
N PRO A 87 -9.80 14.19 8.42
CA PRO A 87 -10.19 13.93 7.04
C PRO A 87 -9.03 14.21 6.06
N LEU A 88 -8.81 13.31 5.10
CA LEU A 88 -7.80 13.49 4.06
C LEU A 88 -8.18 14.69 3.17
N ARG A 89 -7.24 15.63 3.02
CA ARG A 89 -7.35 16.78 2.11
C ARG A 89 -6.05 16.94 1.33
N ALA A 90 -6.15 17.33 0.06
CA ALA A 90 -4.97 17.59 -0.78
C ALA A 90 -3.99 18.58 -0.12
N SER A 91 -4.48 19.65 0.51
CA SER A 91 -3.62 20.67 1.12
C SER A 91 -2.87 20.18 2.35
N SER A 92 -3.47 19.33 3.19
CA SER A 92 -2.80 18.78 4.37
C SER A 92 -1.87 17.62 4.04
N PHE A 93 -2.11 16.93 2.92
CA PHE A 93 -1.29 15.82 2.44
C PHE A 93 -0.15 16.24 1.51
N ALA A 94 -0.21 17.43 0.90
CA ALA A 94 0.76 17.94 -0.06
C ALA A 94 2.25 17.76 0.32
N PRO A 95 2.70 17.88 1.60
CA PRO A 95 4.09 17.63 1.95
C PRO A 95 4.57 16.18 1.72
N PHE A 96 3.63 15.23 1.66
CA PHE A 96 3.89 13.79 1.63
C PHE A 96 3.59 13.15 0.26
N GLY A 97 2.81 13.82 -0.58
CA GLY A 97 2.38 13.34 -1.88
C GLY A 97 1.10 14.01 -2.38
N ASP A 98 0.39 13.33 -3.27
CA ASP A 98 -0.84 13.83 -3.89
C ASP A 98 -2.08 13.06 -3.41
N VAL A 99 -3.20 13.78 -3.29
CA VAL A 99 -4.53 13.18 -3.22
C VAL A 99 -5.14 13.24 -4.62
N VAL A 100 -5.57 12.09 -5.13
CA VAL A 100 -6.19 11.95 -6.45
C VAL A 100 -7.68 11.74 -6.27
N GLU A 101 -8.46 12.77 -6.58
CA GLU A 101 -9.92 12.81 -6.47
C GLU A 101 -10.50 13.72 -7.56
N ASN A 102 -11.83 13.76 -7.72
CA ASN A 102 -12.47 14.72 -8.63
C ASN A 102 -12.35 16.13 -8.03
N PRO A 103 -11.60 17.07 -8.63
CA PRO A 103 -11.37 18.39 -8.05
C PRO A 103 -12.57 19.34 -8.17
N GLN A 104 -13.60 18.99 -8.95
CA GLN A 104 -14.87 19.72 -9.04
C GLN A 104 -16.05 18.75 -9.12
N PRO A 105 -16.46 18.10 -8.02
CA PRO A 105 -17.53 17.09 -8.01
C PRO A 105 -18.90 17.62 -8.47
N THR A 106 -19.13 18.93 -8.37
CA THR A 106 -20.38 19.59 -8.77
C THR A 106 -20.41 20.01 -10.23
N LEU A 107 -19.26 20.00 -10.92
CA LEU A 107 -19.19 20.38 -12.33
C LEU A 107 -19.60 19.19 -13.21
N HIS A 108 -20.78 19.28 -13.78
CA HIS A 108 -21.27 18.26 -14.71
C HIS A 108 -20.55 18.36 -16.08
N PRO A 109 -20.20 17.24 -16.73
CA PRO A 109 -19.50 17.26 -18.02
C PRO A 109 -20.20 18.08 -19.12
N SER A 110 -21.54 18.05 -19.17
CA SER A 110 -22.31 18.77 -20.20
C SER A 110 -22.21 20.29 -20.10
N SER A 111 -21.86 20.85 -18.94
CA SER A 111 -21.64 22.30 -18.76
C SER A 111 -20.16 22.68 -18.74
N ALA A 112 -19.25 21.71 -18.73
CA ALA A 112 -17.82 21.94 -18.50
C ALA A 112 -17.20 22.88 -19.53
N ALA A 113 -17.50 22.74 -20.82
CA ALA A 113 -16.95 23.62 -21.86
C ALA A 113 -17.29 25.10 -21.61
N ALA A 114 -18.55 25.38 -21.31
CA ALA A 114 -19.01 26.73 -21.00
C ALA A 114 -18.40 27.25 -19.69
N THR A 115 -18.33 26.42 -18.65
CA THR A 115 -17.70 26.79 -17.37
C THR A 115 -16.21 27.10 -17.53
N ILE A 116 -15.47 26.28 -18.28
CA ILE A 116 -14.03 26.47 -18.53
C ILE A 116 -13.80 27.79 -19.29
N ALA A 117 -14.56 28.04 -20.36
CA ALA A 117 -14.39 29.23 -21.19
C ALA A 117 -14.72 30.54 -20.47
N ASN A 118 -15.66 30.50 -19.51
CA ASN A 118 -16.12 31.68 -18.78
C ASN A 118 -15.51 31.81 -17.37
N SER A 119 -14.59 30.93 -16.98
CA SER A 119 -14.02 30.97 -15.63
C SER A 119 -13.11 32.20 -15.47
N PRO A 120 -13.29 33.03 -14.42
CA PRO A 120 -12.45 34.20 -14.19
C PRO A 120 -11.03 33.86 -13.74
N SER A 121 -10.76 32.60 -13.42
CA SER A 121 -9.46 32.10 -12.98
C SER A 121 -9.24 30.66 -13.49
N PRO A 122 -7.98 30.23 -13.66
CA PRO A 122 -7.69 28.85 -14.07
C PRO A 122 -8.30 27.84 -13.08
N LEU A 123 -9.06 26.89 -13.61
CA LEU A 123 -9.58 25.78 -12.82
C LEU A 123 -8.46 24.79 -12.46
N PRO A 124 -8.58 24.05 -11.33
CA PRO A 124 -7.58 23.07 -10.92
C PRO A 124 -7.28 22.05 -12.02
N PHE A 125 -6.01 21.73 -12.20
CA PHE A 125 -5.54 20.71 -13.15
C PHE A 125 -5.90 20.98 -14.63
N ASN A 126 -6.10 22.24 -15.02
CA ASN A 126 -6.30 22.67 -16.42
C ASN A 126 -7.29 21.77 -17.18
N PRO A 127 -8.55 21.70 -16.72
CA PRO A 127 -9.52 20.75 -17.26
C PRO A 127 -9.81 21.04 -18.72
N VAL A 128 -10.06 19.97 -19.48
CA VAL A 128 -10.56 20.07 -20.85
C VAL A 128 -11.89 19.33 -20.95
N SER A 129 -12.85 19.92 -21.67
CA SER A 129 -14.02 19.17 -22.12
C SER A 129 -13.55 18.12 -23.13
N ALA A 130 -13.91 16.87 -22.90
CA ALA A 130 -13.49 15.71 -23.67
C ALA A 130 -14.71 14.92 -24.14
N ASN A 131 -14.48 13.95 -25.04
CA ASN A 131 -15.50 13.04 -25.56
C ASN A 131 -16.75 13.77 -26.05
N GLN A 132 -16.55 14.78 -26.90
CA GLN A 132 -17.64 15.59 -27.49
C GLN A 132 -18.58 16.22 -26.44
N GLY A 133 -18.05 16.62 -25.28
CA GLY A 133 -18.82 17.26 -24.21
C GLY A 133 -19.39 16.31 -23.15
N SER A 134 -19.15 15.00 -23.27
CA SER A 134 -19.63 14.00 -22.30
C SER A 134 -18.65 13.70 -21.16
N ALA A 135 -17.42 14.22 -21.22
CA ALA A 135 -16.41 14.01 -20.19
C ALA A 135 -15.64 15.28 -19.83
N ILE A 136 -15.07 15.30 -18.63
CA ILE A 136 -14.07 16.27 -18.19
C ILE A 136 -12.77 15.53 -17.97
N LYS A 137 -11.69 15.98 -18.60
CA LYS A 137 -10.35 15.46 -18.35
C LYS A 137 -9.55 16.47 -17.55
N TYR A 138 -9.31 16.16 -16.28
CA TYR A 138 -8.34 16.87 -15.44
C TYR A 138 -6.93 16.36 -15.75
N GLN A 139 -6.00 17.27 -16.00
CA GLN A 139 -4.66 16.94 -16.46
C GLN A 139 -3.71 16.76 -15.29
N HIS A 140 -2.92 15.68 -15.31
CA HIS A 140 -1.80 15.48 -14.38
C HIS A 140 -2.19 15.59 -12.89
N VAL A 141 -3.28 14.93 -12.50
CA VAL A 141 -3.79 14.89 -11.11
C VAL A 141 -2.80 14.28 -10.12
N THR A 142 -1.83 13.52 -10.61
CA THR A 142 -0.62 13.10 -9.89
C THR A 142 0.51 12.82 -10.90
N ARG A 143 1.71 12.54 -10.40
CA ARG A 143 2.89 12.19 -11.20
C ARG A 143 3.49 10.89 -10.70
N PHE A 144 3.77 9.97 -11.64
CA PHE A 144 4.58 8.80 -11.35
C PHE A 144 6.06 9.16 -11.51
N ILE A 145 6.84 8.89 -10.48
CA ILE A 145 8.27 9.19 -10.42
C ILE A 145 9.04 7.87 -10.39
N ASP A 146 10.04 7.75 -11.27
CA ASP A 146 11.00 6.65 -11.31
C ASP A 146 12.42 7.24 -11.14
N LEU A 147 13.10 6.84 -10.07
CA LEU A 147 14.46 7.27 -9.74
C LEU A 147 15.43 6.07 -9.69
N TYR A 148 15.03 4.87 -10.12
CA TYR A 148 15.88 3.67 -10.02
C TYR A 148 17.15 3.76 -10.87
N ALA A 149 17.22 4.68 -11.83
CA ALA A 149 18.46 5.01 -12.53
C ALA A 149 19.59 5.50 -11.59
N GLN A 150 19.26 5.94 -10.37
CA GLN A 150 20.21 6.32 -9.33
C GLN A 150 20.46 5.21 -8.30
N ALA A 151 19.78 4.07 -8.41
CA ALA A 151 19.88 3.00 -7.44
C ALA A 151 21.24 2.28 -7.54
N PRO A 152 21.90 1.94 -6.41
CA PRO A 152 23.22 1.32 -6.41
C PRO A 152 23.32 0.01 -7.18
N SER A 153 22.24 -0.78 -7.22
CA SER A 153 22.22 -2.06 -7.94
C SER A 153 22.40 -1.90 -9.44
N SER A 154 22.11 -0.72 -10.01
CA SER A 154 21.99 -0.48 -11.45
C SER A 154 20.97 -1.41 -12.14
N THR A 155 20.07 -2.04 -11.38
CA THR A 155 19.02 -2.89 -11.92
C THR A 155 17.91 -1.99 -12.47
N PRO A 156 17.52 -2.14 -13.74
CA PRO A 156 16.46 -1.33 -14.32
C PRO A 156 15.12 -1.63 -13.62
N SER A 157 14.35 -0.57 -13.41
CA SER A 157 12.97 -0.65 -12.94
C SER A 157 12.00 -1.02 -14.06
N THR A 158 10.82 -1.48 -13.64
CA THR A 158 9.62 -1.53 -14.48
C THR A 158 8.46 -0.89 -13.74
N ALA A 159 7.52 -0.30 -14.49
CA ALA A 159 6.21 0.03 -13.94
C ALA A 159 5.48 -1.28 -13.58
N VAL A 160 4.93 -1.34 -12.37
CA VAL A 160 4.18 -2.48 -11.86
C VAL A 160 2.80 -2.01 -11.39
N ALA A 161 1.80 -2.85 -11.62
CA ALA A 161 0.45 -2.69 -11.10
C ALA A 161 0.07 -3.97 -10.35
N SER A 162 -0.33 -3.83 -9.09
CA SER A 162 -0.65 -4.92 -8.19
C SER A 162 -2.06 -4.74 -7.62
N MET A 163 -2.71 -5.86 -7.27
CA MET A 163 -3.97 -5.83 -6.51
C MET A 163 -3.67 -6.10 -5.04
N PHE A 164 -4.12 -5.20 -4.16
CA PHE A 164 -4.10 -5.40 -2.72
C PHE A 164 -5.52 -5.57 -2.22
N VAL A 165 -5.85 -6.74 -1.68
CA VAL A 165 -7.13 -7.02 -1.02
C VAL A 165 -6.92 -6.85 0.48
N CYS A 166 -7.31 -5.70 1.01
CA CYS A 166 -7.02 -5.32 2.39
C CYS A 166 -8.22 -5.61 3.29
N ALA A 167 -8.09 -6.57 4.21
CA ALA A 167 -9.08 -6.77 5.26
C ALA A 167 -9.20 -5.52 6.14
N SER A 168 -10.43 -5.19 6.55
CA SER A 168 -10.70 -4.13 7.51
C SER A 168 -9.96 -4.42 8.82
N ARG A 169 -9.22 -3.43 9.31
CA ARG A 169 -8.43 -3.56 10.54
C ARG A 169 -9.35 -3.58 11.76
N THR A 170 -9.11 -4.51 12.67
CA THR A 170 -9.72 -4.48 14.01
C THR A 170 -9.12 -3.32 14.79
N LEU A 171 -9.96 -2.37 15.20
CA LEU A 171 -9.57 -1.24 16.04
C LEU A 171 -9.81 -1.57 17.51
N LEU A 172 -8.98 -1.01 18.39
CA LEU A 172 -9.10 -1.19 19.83
C LEU A 172 -10.08 -0.16 20.42
N PRO A 173 -10.72 -0.46 21.56
CA PRO A 173 -11.51 0.54 22.28
C PRO A 173 -10.66 1.75 22.67
N ASP A 174 -11.21 2.96 22.52
CA ASP A 174 -10.58 4.18 23.02
C ASP A 174 -10.99 4.43 24.49
N PRO A 175 -10.06 4.25 25.46
CA PRO A 175 -10.37 4.43 26.88
C PRO A 175 -10.68 5.89 27.24
N SER A 176 -10.26 6.85 26.41
CA SER A 176 -10.54 8.27 26.61
C SER A 176 -11.91 8.70 26.07
N SER A 177 -12.56 7.84 25.28
CA SER A 177 -13.85 8.11 24.66
C SER A 177 -15.02 7.61 25.51
N SER A 178 -15.54 8.49 26.36
CA SER A 178 -16.71 8.21 27.21
C SER A 178 -17.99 7.85 26.44
N SER A 179 -18.05 8.21 25.15
CA SER A 179 -19.20 7.98 24.26
C SER A 179 -18.95 6.92 23.17
N SER A 180 -17.82 6.21 23.21
CA SER A 180 -17.41 5.26 22.17
C SER A 180 -17.42 5.87 20.75
N SER A 181 -17.13 7.16 20.65
CA SER A 181 -17.12 7.95 19.41
C SER A 181 -15.85 7.75 18.57
N SER A 182 -14.84 7.09 19.14
CA SER A 182 -13.54 6.84 18.54
C SER A 182 -13.02 5.46 18.93
N GLU A 183 -12.06 4.97 18.14
CA GLU A 183 -11.36 3.71 18.31
C GLU A 183 -9.85 3.95 18.08
N ILE A 184 -9.01 3.01 18.47
CA ILE A 184 -7.54 3.16 18.41
C ILE A 184 -6.95 2.20 17.39
N PHE A 185 -6.09 2.72 16.52
CA PHE A 185 -5.24 1.95 15.62
C PHE A 185 -3.78 2.01 16.09
N PRO A 186 -3.18 0.90 16.53
CA PRO A 186 -1.75 0.84 16.84
C PRO A 186 -0.89 0.82 15.57
N VAL A 187 0.08 1.71 15.49
CA VAL A 187 1.07 1.76 14.40
C VAL A 187 2.31 1.01 14.84
N THR A 188 2.64 -0.07 14.13
CA THR A 188 3.77 -0.95 14.48
C THR A 188 4.90 -0.94 13.45
N VAL A 189 4.65 -0.37 12.27
CA VAL A 189 5.61 -0.31 11.16
C VAL A 189 5.36 0.94 10.33
N LEU A 190 6.43 1.55 9.86
CA LEU A 190 6.44 2.52 8.78
C LEU A 190 7.38 2.02 7.70
N GLU A 191 7.00 2.24 6.45
CA GLU A 191 7.76 1.88 5.27
C GLU A 191 7.95 3.09 4.35
N ARG A 192 8.92 3.01 3.43
CA ARG A 192 9.07 3.97 2.33
C ARG A 192 9.59 3.29 1.07
N HIS A 193 9.26 3.91 -0.06
CA HIS A 193 9.76 3.55 -1.38
C HIS A 193 10.71 4.67 -1.86
N PRO A 194 12.04 4.55 -1.66
CA PRO A 194 12.96 5.67 -1.86
C PRO A 194 13.10 6.12 -3.31
N TYR A 195 12.91 5.21 -4.28
CA TYR A 195 13.13 5.48 -5.71
C TYR A 195 11.85 5.63 -6.54
N THR A 196 10.67 5.59 -5.94
CA THR A 196 9.42 5.68 -6.69
C THR A 196 8.32 6.35 -5.89
N THR A 197 7.39 6.98 -6.59
CA THR A 197 6.04 7.19 -6.04
C THR A 197 5.31 5.86 -5.93
N GLN A 198 4.38 5.75 -4.98
CA GLN A 198 3.47 4.61 -4.90
C GLN A 198 2.03 5.12 -4.76
N THR A 199 1.15 4.64 -5.62
CA THR A 199 -0.23 5.10 -5.70
C THR A 199 -1.18 3.98 -5.34
N PHE A 200 -2.05 4.20 -4.35
CA PHE A 200 -3.16 3.31 -3.99
C PHE A 200 -4.49 3.87 -4.50
N ILE A 201 -5.19 3.09 -5.31
CA ILE A 201 -6.46 3.46 -5.94
C ILE A 201 -7.54 2.51 -5.42
N PRO A 202 -8.45 2.96 -4.54
CA PRO A 202 -9.52 2.12 -4.03
C PRO A 202 -10.47 1.69 -5.15
N LEU A 203 -10.86 0.43 -5.16
CA LEU A 203 -11.88 -0.13 -6.05
C LEU A 203 -13.19 -0.35 -5.31
N SER A 204 -13.87 0.74 -4.98
CA SER A 204 -15.17 0.69 -4.33
C SER A 204 -16.00 1.92 -4.67
N ALA A 205 -17.26 1.70 -5.06
CA ALA A 205 -18.25 2.77 -5.17
C ALA A 205 -19.00 3.01 -3.85
N SER A 206 -18.75 2.21 -2.80
CA SER A 206 -19.43 2.37 -1.51
C SER A 206 -18.82 3.55 -0.74
N PRO A 207 -19.62 4.57 -0.36
CA PRO A 207 -19.15 5.70 0.44
C PRO A 207 -18.88 5.33 1.91
N ALA A 208 -19.30 4.12 2.33
CA ALA A 208 -19.02 3.61 3.68
C ALA A 208 -17.58 3.10 3.83
N LYS A 209 -16.91 2.78 2.72
CA LYS A 209 -15.53 2.30 2.71
C LYS A 209 -14.57 3.47 2.90
N ARG A 210 -13.66 3.29 3.86
CA ARG A 210 -12.64 4.27 4.24
C ARG A 210 -11.34 3.54 4.48
N TYR A 211 -10.24 4.28 4.57
CA TYR A 211 -8.95 3.72 4.95
C TYR A 211 -8.09 4.78 5.63
N LEU A 212 -7.12 4.33 6.43
CA LEU A 212 -6.15 5.20 7.08
C LEU A 212 -4.95 5.44 6.17
N VAL A 213 -4.49 6.69 6.19
CA VAL A 213 -3.25 7.13 5.57
C VAL A 213 -2.41 7.74 6.68
N ILE A 214 -1.33 7.08 7.05
CA ILE A 214 -0.43 7.52 8.13
C ILE A 214 0.92 7.80 7.50
N VAL A 215 1.46 9.00 7.72
CA VAL A 215 2.69 9.50 7.08
C VAL A 215 3.58 10.22 8.09
N ALA A 216 4.89 10.17 7.87
CA ALA A 216 5.88 10.89 8.64
C ALA A 216 6.87 11.63 7.74
N PRO A 217 7.32 12.84 8.12
CA PRO A 217 8.50 13.44 7.53
C PRO A 217 9.75 12.63 7.91
N SER A 218 10.87 12.87 7.21
CA SER A 218 12.16 12.27 7.57
C SER A 218 12.96 13.19 8.49
N LEU A 219 13.65 12.59 9.46
CA LEU A 219 14.72 13.25 10.21
C LEU A 219 15.90 13.58 9.29
N PRO A 220 16.83 14.46 9.74
CA PRO A 220 18.14 14.53 9.13
C PRO A 220 18.85 13.17 9.15
N PRO A 221 19.70 12.86 8.15
CA PRO A 221 20.48 11.63 8.14
C PRO A 221 21.36 11.44 9.39
N SER A 222 21.57 10.20 9.78
CA SER A 222 22.31 9.79 10.99
C SER A 222 23.17 8.55 10.73
N GLU A 223 23.90 8.07 11.75
CA GLU A 223 24.64 6.81 11.64
C GLU A 223 23.72 5.58 11.54
N GLN A 224 22.50 5.66 12.09
CA GLN A 224 21.55 4.54 12.07
C GLN A 224 21.05 4.22 10.65
N ASP A 225 20.95 5.25 9.81
CA ASP A 225 20.46 5.15 8.42
C ASP A 225 21.59 5.12 7.38
N ARG A 226 22.87 5.06 7.80
CA ARG A 226 24.03 5.19 6.91
C ARG A 226 24.07 4.21 5.74
N ASN A 227 23.44 3.05 5.90
CA ASN A 227 23.40 1.97 4.91
C ASN A 227 22.13 1.98 4.04
N LEU A 228 21.18 2.89 4.29
CA LEU A 228 19.94 2.96 3.51
C LEU A 228 20.17 3.70 2.18
N PRO A 229 20.02 3.03 1.03
CA PRO A 229 20.20 3.68 -0.27
C PRO A 229 19.03 4.63 -0.54
N VAL A 230 19.33 5.83 -1.03
CA VAL A 230 18.35 6.82 -1.46
C VAL A 230 18.86 7.61 -2.67
N PRO A 231 17.97 8.14 -3.52
CA PRO A 231 18.37 9.03 -4.60
C PRO A 231 18.98 10.34 -4.08
N ALA A 232 19.90 10.93 -4.85
CA ALA A 232 20.53 12.20 -4.50
C ALA A 232 19.59 13.40 -4.78
N SER A 233 19.71 14.45 -3.96
CA SER A 233 19.06 15.75 -4.23
C SER A 233 20.02 16.71 -4.97
N PRO A 234 19.58 17.53 -5.95
CA PRO A 234 18.26 17.58 -6.60
C PRO A 234 18.27 16.96 -8.01
N CYS A 235 17.17 16.34 -8.41
CA CYS A 235 16.87 16.11 -9.83
C CYS A 235 16.48 17.46 -10.47
N THR A 236 17.43 18.38 -10.65
CA THR A 236 17.21 19.80 -11.02
C THR A 236 16.65 20.05 -12.42
N ASN A 237 16.51 19.03 -13.26
CA ASN A 237 16.16 19.22 -14.68
C ASN A 237 14.76 18.73 -15.06
N SER A 238 13.90 18.37 -14.09
CA SER A 238 12.50 18.05 -14.41
C SER A 238 11.62 19.30 -14.23
N PRO A 239 11.11 19.93 -15.30
CA PRO A 239 10.20 21.08 -15.22
C PRO A 239 8.86 20.75 -14.54
N HIS A 240 8.67 19.51 -14.09
CA HIS A 240 7.44 18.99 -13.51
C HIS A 240 7.58 18.55 -12.03
N VAL A 241 8.78 18.59 -11.46
CA VAL A 241 9.00 18.42 -10.01
C VAL A 241 9.01 19.82 -9.40
N LYS A 242 7.83 20.38 -9.14
CA LYS A 242 7.77 21.60 -8.33
C LYS A 242 8.29 21.26 -6.93
N ASN A 243 9.48 21.73 -6.59
CA ASN A 243 9.99 21.93 -5.22
C ASN A 243 9.93 20.76 -4.22
N HIS A 244 9.63 19.52 -4.63
CA HIS A 244 9.75 18.37 -3.73
C HIS A 244 11.21 17.99 -3.59
N LYS A 245 11.84 18.60 -2.59
CA LYS A 245 13.12 18.13 -2.04
C LYS A 245 12.91 16.69 -1.58
N LEU A 246 13.70 15.77 -2.11
CA LEU A 246 13.66 14.38 -1.68
C LEU A 246 13.96 14.31 -0.17
N PRO A 247 13.26 13.46 0.59
CA PRO A 247 13.37 13.40 2.04
C PRO A 247 14.76 12.94 2.53
N GLY A 248 15.56 12.34 1.65
CA GLY A 248 16.87 11.79 1.99
C GLY A 248 16.76 10.49 2.78
N ARG A 249 17.87 10.05 3.39
CA ARG A 249 17.95 8.73 4.03
C ARG A 249 17.45 8.68 5.48
N GLY A 250 17.19 9.81 6.12
CA GLY A 250 16.83 9.83 7.54
C GLY A 250 15.61 8.98 7.88
N LEU A 251 15.61 8.43 9.09
CA LEU A 251 14.50 7.68 9.68
C LEU A 251 13.25 8.58 9.88
N PRO A 252 12.03 8.03 10.07
CA PRO A 252 10.84 8.85 10.25
C PRO A 252 10.90 9.72 11.51
N ASP A 253 10.54 11.00 11.40
CA ASP A 253 10.31 11.88 12.54
C ASP A 253 8.91 11.64 13.10
N LEU A 254 8.81 10.80 14.12
CA LEU A 254 7.55 10.45 14.76
C LEU A 254 6.83 11.67 15.39
N ARG A 255 7.54 12.76 15.74
CA ARG A 255 6.89 13.99 16.22
C ARG A 255 6.12 14.71 15.10
N GLY A 256 6.54 14.48 13.86
CA GLY A 256 5.89 15.00 12.66
C GLY A 256 4.83 14.07 12.08
N LEU A 257 4.53 12.94 12.73
CA LEU A 257 3.54 11.96 12.26
C LEU A 257 2.18 12.64 12.03
N ARG A 258 1.50 12.24 10.96
CA ARG A 258 0.14 12.66 10.62
C ARG A 258 -0.68 11.44 10.25
N ALA A 259 -1.95 11.44 10.63
CA ALA A 259 -2.91 10.42 10.25
C ALA A 259 -4.12 11.07 9.57
N PHE A 260 -4.57 10.45 8.49
CA PHE A 260 -5.73 10.88 7.72
C PHE A 260 -6.70 9.73 7.49
N ILE A 261 -7.99 10.05 7.42
CA ILE A 261 -9.05 9.15 6.97
C ILE A 261 -9.39 9.53 5.53
N ALA A 262 -9.11 8.62 4.61
CA ALA A 262 -9.48 8.73 3.21
C ALA A 262 -10.82 8.02 2.93
N THR A 263 -11.55 8.49 1.93
CA THR A 263 -12.75 7.82 1.41
C THR A 263 -12.41 6.92 0.22
N SER A 264 -13.36 6.10 -0.21
CA SER A 264 -13.25 5.29 -1.43
C SER A 264 -13.22 6.10 -2.74
N GLU A 265 -13.47 7.42 -2.69
CA GLU A 265 -13.37 8.32 -3.85
C GLU A 265 -12.00 9.01 -3.95
N GLN A 266 -11.14 8.78 -2.96
CA GLN A 266 -9.82 9.37 -2.87
C GLN A 266 -8.78 8.27 -3.09
N ALA A 267 -7.93 8.43 -4.09
CA ALA A 267 -6.69 7.70 -4.22
C ALA A 267 -5.55 8.53 -3.60
N VAL A 268 -4.50 7.86 -3.11
CA VAL A 268 -3.31 8.53 -2.58
C VAL A 268 -2.08 8.13 -3.36
N THR A 269 -1.24 9.11 -3.68
CA THR A 269 0.10 8.88 -4.21
C THR A 269 1.11 9.37 -3.20
N TYR A 270 1.84 8.47 -2.56
CA TYR A 270 2.99 8.83 -1.75
C TYR A 270 4.13 9.31 -2.65
N ALA A 271 4.74 10.45 -2.30
CA ALA A 271 5.94 10.93 -2.96
C ALA A 271 7.13 9.97 -2.69
N ALA A 272 8.11 9.97 -3.59
CA ALA A 272 9.30 9.13 -3.44
C ALA A 272 10.02 9.39 -2.12
N GLY A 273 10.24 8.32 -1.35
CA GLY A 273 10.90 8.33 -0.06
C GLY A 273 10.05 8.80 1.13
N THR A 274 8.77 9.15 0.93
CA THR A 274 7.85 9.46 2.04
C THR A 274 7.66 8.24 2.93
N TRP A 275 7.88 8.39 4.24
CA TRP A 275 7.54 7.37 5.22
C TRP A 275 6.02 7.30 5.40
N HIS A 276 5.46 6.11 5.34
CA HIS A 276 4.03 5.84 5.53
C HIS A 276 3.80 4.49 6.19
N ALA A 277 2.64 4.29 6.83
CA ALA A 277 2.27 2.97 7.32
C ALA A 277 1.71 2.11 6.17
N PRO A 278 1.87 0.77 6.22
CA PRO A 278 1.18 -0.14 5.31
C PRO A 278 -0.34 0.08 5.33
N MET A 279 -0.99 -0.19 4.21
CA MET A 279 -2.40 0.11 4.02
C MET A 279 -3.29 -0.47 5.12
N ALA A 280 -4.19 0.36 5.64
CA ALA A 280 -5.11 0.02 6.73
C ALA A 280 -6.55 0.36 6.32
N ALA A 281 -7.24 -0.63 5.74
CA ALA A 281 -8.66 -0.53 5.40
C ALA A 281 -9.50 -0.39 6.68
N LEU A 282 -10.54 0.44 6.62
CA LEU A 282 -11.51 0.64 7.68
C LEU A 282 -12.90 0.19 7.22
N GLY A 283 -13.61 -0.50 8.11
CA GLY A 283 -14.96 -0.97 7.85
C GLY A 283 -15.40 -2.00 8.88
N GLU A 284 -16.59 -2.55 8.67
CA GLU A 284 -17.11 -3.62 9.52
C GLU A 284 -16.16 -4.84 9.53
N PRO A 285 -16.02 -5.55 10.67
CA PRO A 285 -15.25 -6.77 10.76
C PRO A 285 -15.62 -7.79 9.67
N GLY A 286 -14.62 -8.46 9.11
CA GLY A 286 -14.81 -9.46 8.04
C GLY A 286 -15.01 -8.87 6.64
N THR A 287 -15.01 -7.54 6.49
CA THR A 287 -15.03 -6.91 5.17
C THR A 287 -13.62 -6.59 4.66
N ALA A 288 -13.48 -6.36 3.35
CA ALA A 288 -12.24 -5.92 2.72
C ALA A 288 -12.45 -4.65 1.87
N LEU A 289 -11.35 -3.99 1.52
CA LEU A 289 -11.27 -2.94 0.51
C LEU A 289 -10.12 -3.27 -0.44
N ASP A 290 -10.43 -3.31 -1.73
CA ASP A 290 -9.48 -3.63 -2.78
C ASP A 290 -8.81 -2.36 -3.30
N PHE A 291 -7.52 -2.46 -3.61
CA PHE A 291 -6.75 -1.36 -4.19
C PHE A 291 -5.99 -1.85 -5.43
N VAL A 292 -6.05 -1.07 -6.51
CA VAL A 292 -4.99 -1.10 -7.52
C VAL A 292 -3.83 -0.28 -6.99
N VAL A 293 -2.65 -0.87 -6.98
CA VAL A 293 -1.42 -0.21 -6.52
C VAL A 293 -0.46 -0.09 -7.68
N VAL A 294 -0.01 1.12 -7.97
CA VAL A 294 0.91 1.41 -9.06
C VAL A 294 2.20 2.02 -8.51
N GLN A 295 3.34 1.48 -8.95
CA GLN A 295 4.68 1.99 -8.61
C GLN A 295 5.69 1.54 -9.67
N PHE A 296 6.94 1.96 -9.52
CA PHE A 296 8.08 1.33 -10.18
C PHE A 296 8.77 0.36 -9.19
N ALA A 297 9.29 -0.75 -9.70
CA ALA A 297 10.06 -1.70 -8.90
C ALA A 297 11.20 -2.29 -9.75
N ASN A 298 12.32 -2.60 -9.12
CA ASN A 298 13.43 -3.30 -9.76
C ASN A 298 13.72 -4.68 -9.16
N GLY A 299 12.98 -5.09 -8.12
CA GLY A 299 13.11 -6.39 -7.48
C GLY A 299 14.25 -6.49 -6.45
N VAL A 300 14.95 -5.39 -6.16
CA VAL A 300 15.99 -5.35 -5.13
C VAL A 300 15.36 -4.88 -3.81
N PRO A 301 15.28 -5.74 -2.78
CA PRO A 301 14.41 -5.48 -1.62
C PRO A 301 14.61 -4.12 -0.95
N VAL A 302 15.85 -3.74 -0.64
CA VAL A 302 16.18 -2.49 0.08
C VAL A 302 16.05 -1.22 -0.80
N GLU A 303 16.01 -1.38 -2.11
CA GLU A 303 15.77 -0.29 -3.07
C GLU A 303 14.27 -0.13 -3.33
N ASP A 304 13.54 -1.24 -3.40
CA ASP A 304 12.09 -1.24 -3.55
C ASP A 304 11.40 -0.76 -2.28
N CYS A 305 11.74 -1.28 -1.09
CA CYS A 305 11.08 -0.94 0.17
C CYS A 305 12.05 -0.90 1.35
N GLN A 306 11.90 0.10 2.21
CA GLN A 306 12.64 0.21 3.47
C GLN A 306 11.64 0.29 4.62
N GLU A 307 11.79 -0.57 5.61
CA GLU A 307 10.88 -0.69 6.74
C GLU A 307 11.58 -0.32 8.05
N VAL A 308 10.84 0.32 8.95
CA VAL A 308 11.22 0.50 10.35
C VAL A 308 10.07 0.06 11.23
N PHE A 309 10.41 -0.62 12.32
CA PHE A 309 9.44 -1.14 13.26
C PHE A 309 9.39 -0.27 14.51
N LEU A 310 8.18 -0.07 15.02
CA LEU A 310 7.94 0.76 16.19
C LEU A 310 7.77 -0.17 17.40
N ASP A 311 8.66 -0.02 18.37
CA ASP A 311 8.54 -0.72 19.64
C ASP A 311 7.34 -0.19 20.45
N GLY A 312 6.99 -0.93 21.49
CA GLY A 312 5.93 -0.53 22.41
C GLY A 312 4.56 -1.07 22.03
N SER A 313 4.44 -1.90 21.00
CA SER A 313 3.25 -2.73 20.78
C SER A 313 3.65 -4.19 20.57
N VAL A 314 2.93 -5.12 21.19
CA VAL A 314 3.14 -6.56 21.01
C VAL A 314 2.13 -7.09 20.03
N VAL A 315 2.60 -7.75 18.97
CA VAL A 315 1.73 -8.47 18.02
C VAL A 315 1.54 -9.88 18.56
N GLY A 316 0.33 -10.21 19.02
CA GLY A 316 -0.06 -11.55 19.48
C GLY A 316 -1.07 -12.20 18.53
N GLU A 317 -1.45 -13.44 18.83
CA GLU A 317 -2.43 -14.20 18.02
C GLU A 317 -3.82 -13.52 17.97
N GLU A 318 -4.19 -12.79 19.03
CA GLU A 318 -5.48 -12.06 19.12
C GLU A 318 -5.42 -10.62 18.58
N GLY A 319 -4.26 -10.18 18.06
CA GLY A 319 -4.07 -8.84 17.51
C GLY A 319 -2.95 -8.05 18.18
N VAL A 320 -2.98 -6.73 18.04
CA VAL A 320 -1.93 -5.84 18.56
C VAL A 320 -2.31 -5.29 19.92
N VAL A 321 -1.44 -5.48 20.92
CA VAL A 321 -1.61 -4.95 22.28
C VAL A 321 -0.61 -3.81 22.48
N PRO A 322 -1.08 -2.56 22.64
CA PRO A 322 -0.22 -1.43 23.00
C PRO A 322 0.38 -1.60 24.40
N GLY A 323 1.68 -1.38 24.50
CA GLY A 323 2.43 -1.22 25.73
C GLY A 323 3.01 0.18 25.87
N GLU A 324 4.00 0.30 26.75
CA GLU A 324 4.72 1.56 26.94
C GLU A 324 5.49 1.96 25.68
N GLY A 325 5.36 3.22 25.25
CA GLY A 325 6.04 3.72 24.05
C GLY A 325 5.32 3.45 22.74
N ALA A 326 4.09 2.91 22.78
CA ALA A 326 3.29 2.67 21.58
C ALA A 326 3.02 3.95 20.77
N VAL A 327 2.92 3.82 19.45
CA VAL A 327 2.38 4.86 18.56
C VAL A 327 0.93 4.51 18.22
N LEU A 328 0.01 5.39 18.58
CA LEU A 328 -1.43 5.16 18.51
C LEU A 328 -2.11 6.26 17.68
N VAL A 329 -3.01 5.85 16.81
CA VAL A 329 -3.87 6.75 16.04
C VAL A 329 -5.30 6.63 16.56
N VAL A 330 -5.89 7.75 16.99
CA VAL A 330 -7.31 7.85 17.32
C VAL A 330 -8.10 7.99 16.03
N VAL A 331 -9.01 7.06 15.80
CA VAL A 331 -9.85 6.98 14.60
C VAL A 331 -11.29 7.30 14.98
N PRO A 332 -11.84 8.45 14.55
CA PRO A 332 -13.25 8.72 14.71
C PRO A 332 -14.13 7.64 14.05
N LYS A 333 -15.15 7.18 14.77
CA LYS A 333 -16.18 6.32 14.16
C LYS A 333 -16.88 7.09 13.06
N GLY A 334 -17.07 6.43 11.92
CA GLY A 334 -17.85 7.02 10.83
C GLY A 334 -19.30 7.19 11.28
N ASN A 335 -19.93 8.31 10.95
CA ASN A 335 -21.38 8.45 11.10
C ASN A 335 -22.04 7.42 10.17
N GLY A 336 -22.38 6.25 10.69
CA GLY A 336 -23.14 5.24 9.97
C GLY A 336 -24.41 5.88 9.40
N GLY A 337 -24.47 6.03 8.07
CA GLY A 337 -25.72 6.25 7.37
C GLY A 337 -26.42 7.61 7.52
N ARG A 338 -25.72 8.72 7.76
CA ARG A 338 -26.25 10.04 7.39
C ARG A 338 -25.25 10.74 6.50
N GLY A 339 -25.60 10.84 5.22
CA GLY A 339 -24.83 11.55 4.21
C GLY A 339 -24.56 12.99 4.63
N ALA A 340 -23.45 13.20 5.35
CA ALA A 340 -22.78 14.47 5.33
C ALA A 340 -21.96 14.46 4.04
N LYS A 341 -22.52 15.06 2.99
CA LYS A 341 -21.69 15.69 1.98
C LYS A 341 -20.85 16.72 2.74
N LEU A 342 -19.56 16.44 2.91
CA LEU A 342 -18.56 17.46 3.22
C LEU A 342 -18.29 18.27 1.94
#